data_AF-A0A6J7JIW4-F1
#
_entry.id   AF-A0A6J7JIW4-F1
#
_cell.length_a   1.000
_cell.length_b   1.000
_cell.length_c   1.000
_cell.angle_alpha   90.00
_cell.angle_beta   90.00
_cell.angle_gamma   90.00
#
_symmetry.space_group_name_H-M   'P 1'
#
loop_
_entity.id
_entity.type
_entity.pdbx_description
1 polymer ?
#
loop_
_entity_poly.entity_id
_entity_poly.type
_entity_poly.pdbx_seq_one_letter_code
_entity_poly.pdbx_strand_id
1 'polypeptide(L)'
;MLISDLATVEQALETIIHQGEGVSEDRYADPSHAELTHHAKFAELPHDEVIRSGVIPAVVNPSVASLPANIAPVAAFSDALTTYLYLVMDRLISTASEDSHHHQVGLLYGAMVALLAPVARYLMTLPLNENEVAGPPFGFFEFSSATSPEAQLRSMAADLATDHPELQVAFDLLHRLPEGNE
;
A
#
# COMPACT_ATOMS: atom_id res chain seq x y z
N MET A 1 8.27 17.45 10.46
CA MET A 1 8.39 18.88 10.09
C MET A 1 7.44 19.12 8.94
N LEU A 2 6.45 19.99 9.11
CA LEU A 2 5.58 20.41 8.02
C LEU A 2 6.30 21.45 7.16
N ILE A 3 6.05 21.42 5.84
CA ILE A 3 6.59 22.41 4.91
C ILE A 3 5.80 23.70 5.10
N SER A 4 6.45 24.77 5.54
CA SER A 4 5.78 26.04 5.91
C SER A 4 6.45 27.28 5.34
N ASP A 5 7.67 27.16 4.81
CA ASP A 5 8.45 28.27 4.28
C ASP A 5 9.47 27.78 3.23
N LEU A 6 10.20 28.71 2.60
CA LEU A 6 11.19 28.37 1.57
C LEU A 6 12.31 27.46 2.10
N ALA A 7 12.78 27.69 3.33
CA ALA A 7 13.88 26.90 3.90
C ALA A 7 13.47 25.44 4.12
N THR A 8 12.25 25.21 4.63
CA THR A 8 11.69 23.86 4.80
C THR A 8 11.38 23.17 3.47
N VAL A 9 11.03 23.94 2.41
CA VAL A 9 10.94 23.42 1.03
C VAL A 9 12.30 22.97 0.52
N GLU A 10 13.32 23.83 0.62
CA GLU A 10 14.68 23.52 0.16
C GLU A 10 15.22 22.26 0.84
N GLN A 11 15.04 22.15 2.16
CA GLN A 11 15.42 20.96 2.91
C GLN A 11 14.65 19.69 2.47
N ALA A 12 13.36 19.81 2.16
CA ALA A 12 12.57 18.69 1.66
C ALA A 12 13.04 18.23 0.27
N LEU A 13 13.36 19.18 -0.63
CA LEU A 13 13.91 18.88 -1.96
C LEU A 13 15.29 18.21 -1.85
N GLU A 14 16.18 18.74 -1.02
CA GLU A 14 17.48 18.13 -0.75
C GLU A 14 17.33 16.69 -0.23
N THR A 15 16.38 16.46 0.68
CA THR A 15 16.09 15.11 1.19
C THR A 15 15.66 14.16 0.09
N ILE A 16 14.74 14.58 -0.79
CA ILE A 16 14.25 13.77 -1.91
C ILE A 16 15.39 13.42 -2.87
N ILE A 17 16.18 14.42 -3.26
CA ILE A 17 17.32 14.25 -4.17
C ILE A 17 18.34 13.29 -3.55
N HIS A 18 18.69 13.51 -2.28
CA HIS A 18 19.67 12.68 -1.58
C HIS A 18 19.22 11.22 -1.46
N GLN A 19 17.97 10.98 -1.05
CA GLN A 19 17.44 9.62 -0.93
C GLN A 19 17.34 8.91 -2.29
N GLY A 20 16.99 9.64 -3.34
CA GLY A 20 16.86 9.09 -4.70
C GLY A 20 18.21 8.82 -5.38
N GLU A 21 18.96 9.88 -5.64
CA GLU A 21 20.15 9.85 -6.49
C GLU A 21 21.44 9.62 -5.69
N GLY A 22 21.44 9.99 -4.41
CA GLY A 22 22.65 10.32 -3.67
C GLY A 22 23.14 11.72 -4.04
N VAL A 23 23.87 12.36 -3.12
CA VAL A 23 24.54 13.63 -3.41
C VAL A 23 26.02 13.30 -3.52
N SER A 24 26.61 13.49 -4.71
CA SER A 24 28.02 13.14 -4.98
C SER A 24 28.30 11.63 -4.84
N GLU A 25 29.47 11.24 -4.34
CA GLU A 25 29.88 9.85 -4.05
C GLU A 25 29.20 9.27 -2.80
N ASP A 26 28.23 9.97 -2.19
CA ASP A 26 27.62 9.54 -0.94
C ASP A 26 26.60 8.41 -1.19
N ARG A 27 26.91 7.22 -0.67
CA ARG A 27 26.14 5.99 -0.87
C ARG A 27 25.00 5.85 0.13
N TYR A 28 25.01 6.64 1.21
CA TYR A 28 24.07 6.53 2.31
C TYR A 28 23.06 7.68 2.29
N ALA A 29 21.78 7.35 2.50
CA ALA A 29 20.67 8.29 2.49
C ALA A 29 20.53 9.07 3.80
N ASP A 30 21.26 8.67 4.84
CA ASP A 30 21.18 9.25 6.18
C ASP A 30 22.55 9.32 6.87
N PRO A 31 22.77 10.28 7.80
CA PRO A 31 24.06 10.45 8.48
C PRO A 31 24.50 9.28 9.37
N SER A 32 23.57 8.41 9.79
CA SER A 32 23.90 7.22 10.58
C SER A 32 24.32 6.03 9.72
N HIS A 33 24.28 6.18 8.39
CA HIS A 33 24.59 5.15 7.41
C HIS A 33 23.75 3.89 7.59
N ALA A 34 22.51 4.05 8.07
CA ALA A 34 21.58 2.95 8.29
C ALA A 34 20.89 2.54 6.98
N GLU A 35 20.76 3.47 6.04
CA GLU A 35 20.05 3.29 4.78
C GLU A 35 20.89 3.75 3.60
N LEU A 36 20.92 2.95 2.53
CA LEU A 36 21.53 3.30 1.25
C LEU A 36 20.60 4.19 0.42
N THR A 37 21.18 5.04 -0.43
CA THR A 37 20.42 5.77 -1.46
C THR A 37 19.75 4.79 -2.43
N HIS A 38 18.65 5.18 -3.07
CA HIS A 38 17.96 4.30 -4.03
C HIS A 38 18.89 3.91 -5.18
N HIS A 39 19.68 4.85 -5.71
CA HIS A 39 20.69 4.56 -6.73
C HIS A 39 21.67 3.46 -6.27
N ALA A 40 22.24 3.57 -5.06
CA ALA A 40 23.15 2.58 -4.52
C ALA A 40 22.48 1.20 -4.34
N LYS A 41 21.28 1.17 -3.74
CA LYS A 41 20.51 -0.07 -3.56
C LYS A 41 20.27 -0.79 -4.89
N PHE A 42 19.89 -0.06 -5.94
CA PHE A 42 19.59 -0.65 -7.24
C PHE A 42 20.83 -1.03 -8.03
N ALA A 43 21.93 -0.28 -7.91
CA ALA A 43 23.22 -0.62 -8.53
C ALA A 43 23.84 -1.89 -7.95
N GLU A 44 23.47 -2.26 -6.71
CA GLU A 44 23.91 -3.50 -6.05
C GLU A 44 23.05 -4.71 -6.40
N LEU A 45 21.87 -4.51 -6.99
CA LEU A 45 21.04 -5.65 -7.37
C LEU A 45 21.74 -6.47 -8.46
N PRO A 46 21.81 -7.80 -8.31
CA PRO A 46 22.39 -8.65 -9.33
C PRO A 46 21.60 -8.50 -10.64
N HIS A 47 22.27 -8.02 -11.69
CA HIS A 47 21.64 -7.76 -12.99
C HIS A 47 21.23 -9.04 -13.75
N ASP A 48 21.75 -10.21 -13.34
CA ASP A 48 21.50 -11.50 -13.98
C ASP A 48 20.90 -12.54 -13.02
N GLU A 49 20.02 -13.40 -13.56
CA GLU A 49 19.35 -14.65 -13.09
C GLU A 49 18.88 -14.81 -11.62
N VAL A 50 19.58 -14.28 -10.61
CA VAL A 50 19.28 -14.43 -9.18
C VAL A 50 17.93 -13.82 -8.79
N ILE A 51 17.48 -12.78 -9.51
CA ILE A 51 16.14 -12.20 -9.29
C ILE A 51 15.03 -13.20 -9.71
N ARG A 52 15.29 -14.14 -10.63
CA ARG A 52 14.25 -15.08 -11.09
C ARG A 52 13.93 -16.15 -10.06
N SER A 53 14.88 -16.57 -9.21
CA SER A 53 14.62 -17.52 -8.13
C SER A 53 13.93 -16.81 -6.96
N GLY A 54 12.60 -16.71 -7.03
CA GLY A 54 11.79 -16.04 -6.00
C GLY A 54 10.67 -15.17 -6.55
N VAL A 55 10.61 -14.95 -7.87
CA VAL A 55 9.48 -14.29 -8.52
C VAL A 55 8.35 -15.29 -8.72
N ILE A 56 7.18 -14.98 -8.17
CA ILE A 56 5.95 -15.74 -8.37
C ILE A 56 5.25 -15.15 -9.59
N PRO A 57 5.02 -15.91 -10.68
CA PRO A 57 4.28 -15.41 -11.82
C PRO A 57 2.84 -15.11 -11.42
N ALA A 58 2.43 -13.85 -11.59
CA ALA A 58 1.05 -13.42 -11.45
C ALA A 58 0.47 -13.12 -12.83
N VAL A 59 -0.84 -13.27 -12.98
CA VAL A 59 -1.53 -12.86 -14.20
C VAL A 59 -1.27 -11.38 -14.47
N VAL A 60 -1.09 -11.04 -15.75
CA VAL A 60 -0.81 -9.66 -16.17
C VAL A 60 -2.10 -8.86 -16.20
N ASN A 61 -2.12 -7.73 -15.48
CA ASN A 61 -3.21 -6.76 -15.46
C ASN A 61 -4.60 -7.40 -15.16
N PRO A 62 -4.76 -8.10 -14.03
CA PRO A 62 -6.04 -8.69 -13.68
C PRO A 62 -7.07 -7.58 -13.43
N SER A 63 -8.33 -7.90 -13.72
CA SER A 63 -9.49 -7.14 -13.25
C SER A 63 -10.36 -8.03 -12.37
N VAL A 64 -11.14 -7.46 -11.46
CA VAL A 64 -12.12 -8.21 -10.66
C VAL A 64 -13.02 -9.07 -11.54
N ALA A 65 -13.50 -8.52 -12.67
CA ALA A 65 -14.38 -9.21 -13.59
C ALA A 65 -13.73 -10.38 -14.35
N SER A 66 -12.40 -10.39 -14.49
CA SER A 66 -11.66 -11.48 -15.14
C SER A 66 -11.30 -12.62 -14.19
N LEU A 67 -11.48 -12.44 -12.89
CA LEU A 67 -11.09 -13.43 -11.89
C LEU A 67 -12.24 -14.42 -11.58
N PRO A 68 -11.91 -15.67 -11.20
CA PRO A 68 -12.91 -16.66 -10.77
C PRO A 68 -13.80 -16.15 -9.62
N ALA A 69 -15.03 -16.65 -9.54
CA ALA A 69 -16.03 -16.20 -8.57
C ALA A 69 -15.59 -16.36 -7.10
N ASN A 70 -14.71 -17.31 -6.79
CA ASN A 70 -14.15 -17.52 -5.46
C ASN A 70 -12.95 -16.62 -5.13
N ILE A 71 -12.45 -15.84 -6.09
CA ILE A 71 -11.29 -14.93 -5.94
C ILE A 71 -11.73 -13.47 -6.10
N ALA A 72 -12.68 -13.23 -7.00
CA ALA A 72 -13.17 -11.89 -7.33
C ALA A 72 -13.58 -11.05 -6.09
N PRO A 73 -14.23 -11.59 -5.04
CA PRO A 73 -14.56 -10.82 -3.84
C PRO A 73 -13.33 -10.30 -3.08
N VAL A 74 -12.29 -11.13 -2.93
CA VAL A 74 -11.02 -10.73 -2.29
C VAL A 74 -10.28 -9.70 -3.14
N ALA A 75 -10.30 -9.87 -4.46
CA ALA A 75 -9.73 -8.92 -5.40
C ALA A 75 -10.43 -7.56 -5.35
N ALA A 76 -11.78 -7.55 -5.27
CA ALA A 76 -12.56 -6.33 -5.09
C ALA A 76 -12.24 -5.63 -3.76
N PHE A 77 -12.01 -6.39 -2.69
CA PHE A 77 -11.56 -5.84 -1.42
C PHE A 77 -10.15 -5.23 -1.52
N SER A 78 -9.24 -5.84 -2.28
CA SER A 78 -7.92 -5.25 -2.58
C SER A 78 -8.02 -3.92 -3.34
N ASP A 79 -8.94 -3.81 -4.30
CA ASP A 79 -9.20 -2.57 -5.04
C ASP A 79 -9.80 -1.49 -4.14
N ALA A 80 -10.72 -1.87 -3.23
CA ALA A 80 -11.27 -0.99 -2.22
C ALA A 80 -10.20 -0.44 -1.27
N LEU A 81 -9.30 -1.30 -0.77
CA LEU A 81 -8.18 -0.88 0.08
C LEU A 81 -7.20 0.03 -0.66
N THR A 82 -6.96 -0.23 -1.95
CA THR A 82 -6.09 0.61 -2.79
C THR A 82 -6.72 1.98 -2.99
N THR A 83 -8.01 2.04 -3.30
CA THR A 83 -8.73 3.31 -3.45
C THR A 83 -8.78 4.06 -2.12
N TYR A 84 -9.00 3.36 -1.01
CA TYR A 84 -8.96 3.95 0.33
C TYR A 84 -7.59 4.54 0.68
N LEU A 85 -6.50 3.88 0.27
CA LEU A 85 -5.14 4.43 0.43
C LEU A 85 -5.02 5.81 -0.23
N TYR A 86 -5.54 5.98 -1.45
CA TYR A 86 -5.55 7.26 -2.14
C TYR A 86 -6.41 8.31 -1.41
N LEU A 87 -7.55 7.93 -0.83
CA LEU A 87 -8.36 8.83 0.00
C LEU A 87 -7.60 9.29 1.26
N VAL A 88 -6.85 8.39 1.91
CA VAL A 88 -6.01 8.75 3.06
C VAL A 88 -4.88 9.70 2.65
N MET A 89 -4.25 9.48 1.48
CA MET A 89 -3.23 10.40 0.97
C MET A 89 -3.80 11.79 0.64
N ASP A 90 -5.00 11.86 0.07
CA ASP A 90 -5.68 13.14 -0.21
C ASP A 90 -5.98 13.91 1.09
N ARG A 91 -6.47 13.20 2.12
CA ARG A 91 -6.68 13.74 3.46
C ARG A 91 -5.37 14.24 4.06
N LEU A 92 -4.29 13.45 3.96
CA LEU A 92 -2.96 13.79 4.48
C LEU A 92 -2.45 15.12 3.90
N ILE A 93 -2.54 15.28 2.58
CA ILE A 93 -2.11 16.50 1.86
C ILE A 93 -2.98 17.70 2.23
N SER A 94 -4.27 17.47 2.51
CA SER A 94 -5.24 18.51 2.83
C SER A 94 -5.29 18.89 4.33
N THR A 95 -4.51 18.23 5.19
CA THR A 95 -4.54 18.48 6.64
C THR A 95 -4.04 19.88 7.02
N ALA A 96 -4.78 20.56 7.91
CA ALA A 96 -4.43 21.91 8.37
C ALA A 96 -3.60 21.93 9.67
N SER A 97 -3.46 20.81 10.38
CA SER A 97 -2.76 20.72 11.66
C SER A 97 -1.81 19.52 11.74
N GLU A 98 -0.75 19.66 12.55
CA GLU A 98 0.28 18.62 12.74
C GLU A 98 -0.28 17.34 13.37
N ASP A 99 -1.19 17.45 14.34
CA ASP A 99 -1.86 16.30 14.96
C ASP A 99 -2.70 15.52 13.95
N SER A 100 -3.42 16.24 13.07
CA SER A 100 -4.18 15.63 11.97
C SER A 100 -3.24 14.93 10.98
N HIS A 101 -2.12 15.56 10.64
CA HIS A 101 -1.10 14.96 9.77
C HIS A 101 -0.54 13.66 10.35
N HIS A 102 -0.10 13.65 11.61
CA HIS A 102 0.40 12.43 12.26
C HIS A 102 -0.64 11.31 12.32
N HIS A 103 -1.90 11.66 12.56
CA HIS A 103 -3.00 10.70 12.51
C HIS A 103 -3.17 10.09 11.10
N GLN A 104 -3.17 10.91 10.06
CA GLN A 104 -3.27 10.45 8.68
C GLN A 104 -2.06 9.59 8.26
N VAL A 105 -0.85 9.90 8.73
CA VAL A 105 0.33 9.04 8.55
C VAL A 105 0.11 7.67 9.18
N GLY A 106 -0.43 7.62 10.40
CA GLY A 106 -0.79 6.36 11.07
C GLY A 106 -1.79 5.54 10.26
N LEU A 107 -2.83 6.18 9.72
CA LEU A 107 -3.81 5.54 8.83
C LEU A 107 -3.17 5.04 7.54
N LEU A 108 -2.26 5.81 6.94
CA LEU A 108 -1.55 5.46 5.72
C LEU A 108 -0.74 4.16 5.93
N TYR A 109 0.09 4.11 6.97
CA TYR A 109 0.85 2.90 7.30
C TYR A 109 -0.05 1.73 7.68
N GLY A 110 -1.15 1.97 8.40
CA GLY A 110 -2.15 0.97 8.71
C GLY A 110 -2.76 0.35 7.44
N ALA A 111 -3.20 1.18 6.50
CA ALA A 111 -3.74 0.72 5.23
C ALA A 111 -2.70 -0.06 4.40
N MET A 112 -1.47 0.44 4.28
CA MET A 112 -0.41 -0.21 3.51
C MET A 112 0.05 -1.53 4.12
N VAL A 113 0.47 -1.51 5.39
CA VAL A 113 1.20 -2.62 6.01
C VAL A 113 0.27 -3.64 6.65
N ALA A 114 -0.80 -3.17 7.31
CA ALA A 114 -1.70 -4.04 8.06
C ALA A 114 -2.87 -4.57 7.22
N LEU A 115 -3.25 -3.90 6.12
CA LEU A 115 -4.38 -4.31 5.29
C LEU A 115 -3.96 -4.75 3.89
N LEU A 116 -3.41 -3.85 3.07
CA LEU A 116 -3.04 -4.12 1.68
C LEU A 116 -2.03 -5.24 1.57
N ALA A 117 -0.93 -5.18 2.35
CA ALA A 117 0.13 -6.17 2.23
C ALA A 117 -0.34 -7.61 2.56
N PRO A 118 -1.09 -7.89 3.64
CA PRO A 118 -1.69 -9.20 3.86
C PRO A 118 -2.65 -9.66 2.77
N VAL A 119 -3.54 -8.79 2.29
CA VAL A 119 -4.52 -9.13 1.24
C VAL A 119 -3.81 -9.45 -0.08
N ALA A 120 -2.83 -8.63 -0.47
CA ALA A 120 -2.03 -8.87 -1.67
C ALA A 120 -1.24 -10.18 -1.57
N ARG A 121 -0.62 -10.46 -0.41
CA ARG A 121 0.08 -11.74 -0.18
C ARG A 121 -0.87 -12.92 -0.29
N TYR A 122 -2.08 -12.82 0.26
CA TYR A 122 -3.08 -13.88 0.15
C TYR A 122 -3.53 -14.11 -1.30
N LEU A 123 -3.81 -13.05 -2.06
CA LEU A 123 -4.11 -13.16 -3.50
C LEU A 123 -2.99 -13.85 -4.29
N MET A 124 -1.73 -13.64 -3.91
CA MET A 124 -0.57 -14.32 -4.50
C MET A 124 -0.45 -15.81 -4.10
N THR A 125 -1.30 -16.32 -3.21
CA THR A 125 -1.40 -17.76 -2.88
C THR A 125 -2.52 -18.47 -3.63
N LEU A 126 -3.40 -17.71 -4.31
CA LEU A 126 -4.55 -18.25 -5.00
C LEU A 126 -4.18 -18.56 -6.47
N PRO A 127 -4.06 -19.85 -6.86
CA PRO A 127 -3.72 -20.20 -8.23
C PRO A 127 -4.88 -19.89 -9.17
N LEU A 128 -4.56 -19.30 -10.33
CA LEU A 128 -5.50 -19.17 -11.45
C LEU A 128 -5.38 -20.33 -12.44
N ASN A 129 -4.15 -20.79 -12.65
CA ASN A 129 -3.80 -21.92 -13.48
C ASN A 129 -2.53 -22.58 -12.94
N GLU A 130 -1.95 -23.53 -13.68
CA GLU A 130 -0.75 -24.26 -13.27
C GLU A 130 0.50 -23.39 -13.13
N ASN A 131 0.52 -22.20 -13.75
CA ASN A 131 1.71 -21.35 -13.88
C ASN A 131 1.57 -19.99 -13.21
N GLU A 132 0.34 -19.51 -12.96
CA GLU A 132 0.08 -18.15 -12.51
C GLU A 132 -0.86 -18.09 -11.30
N VAL A 133 -0.62 -17.09 -10.45
CA VAL A 133 -1.50 -16.72 -9.33
C VAL A 133 -2.31 -15.46 -9.64
N ALA A 134 -3.35 -15.21 -8.85
CA ALA A 134 -4.30 -14.13 -9.10
C ALA A 134 -3.68 -12.73 -8.99
N GLY A 135 -2.93 -12.48 -7.92
CA GLY A 135 -2.38 -11.15 -7.63
C GLY A 135 -3.45 -10.06 -7.42
N PRO A 136 -3.04 -8.88 -6.92
CA PRO A 136 -3.92 -7.72 -6.77
C PRO A 136 -4.24 -7.03 -8.12
N PRO A 137 -5.50 -6.64 -8.39
CA PRO A 137 -5.87 -5.92 -9.62
C PRO A 137 -5.41 -4.47 -9.64
N PHE A 138 -5.40 -3.81 -8.47
CA PHE A 138 -5.20 -2.35 -8.35
C PHE A 138 -6.20 -1.53 -9.19
N GLY A 139 -7.42 -2.06 -9.32
CA GLY A 139 -8.53 -1.39 -9.95
C GLY A 139 -9.12 -0.28 -9.07
N PHE A 140 -9.96 0.54 -9.69
CA PHE A 140 -10.74 1.55 -9.00
C PHE A 140 -11.97 0.91 -8.34
N PHE A 141 -12.21 1.26 -7.08
CA PHE A 141 -13.41 0.88 -6.34
C PHE A 141 -14.21 2.13 -5.99
N GLU A 142 -15.46 2.21 -6.46
CA GLU A 142 -16.33 3.33 -6.15
C GLU A 142 -17.00 3.13 -4.78
N PHE A 143 -16.56 3.89 -3.78
CA PHE A 143 -17.25 3.94 -2.50
C PHE A 143 -18.59 4.64 -2.64
N SER A 144 -19.64 4.03 -2.09
CA SER A 144 -20.96 4.66 -1.99
C SER A 144 -20.92 5.92 -1.12
N SER A 145 -21.70 6.95 -1.48
CA SER A 145 -21.87 8.13 -0.64
C SER A 145 -22.83 7.91 0.54
N ALA A 146 -23.47 6.74 0.64
CA ALA A 146 -24.45 6.44 1.69
C ALA A 146 -23.81 6.09 3.03
N THR A 147 -22.55 5.65 3.03
CA THR A 147 -21.78 5.22 4.22
C THR A 147 -20.32 5.60 4.06
N SER A 148 -19.57 5.72 5.16
CA SER A 148 -18.14 6.02 5.09
C SER A 148 -17.36 4.90 4.37
N PRO A 149 -16.23 5.23 3.70
CA PRO A 149 -15.34 4.23 3.13
C PRO A 149 -14.91 3.15 4.13
N GLU A 150 -14.62 3.56 5.36
CA GLU A 150 -14.23 2.67 6.46
C GLU A 150 -15.37 1.69 6.80
N ALA A 151 -16.62 2.16 6.88
CA ALA A 151 -17.77 1.30 7.12
C ALA A 151 -18.01 0.29 5.98
N GLN A 152 -17.82 0.71 4.73
CA GLN A 152 -17.92 -0.17 3.57
C GLN A 152 -16.81 -1.24 3.58
N LEU A 153 -15.56 -0.85 3.89
CA LEU A 153 -14.46 -1.80 4.06
C LEU A 153 -14.77 -2.83 5.16
N ARG A 154 -15.31 -2.39 6.31
CA ARG A 154 -15.70 -3.32 7.40
C ARG A 154 -16.79 -4.29 6.94
N SER A 155 -17.78 -3.82 6.19
CA SER A 155 -18.83 -4.66 5.62
C SER A 155 -18.25 -5.73 4.69
N MET A 156 -17.39 -5.33 3.75
CA MET A 156 -16.73 -6.25 2.83
C MET A 156 -15.88 -7.29 3.58
N ALA A 157 -15.14 -6.85 4.61
CA ALA A 157 -14.36 -7.75 5.45
C ALA A 157 -15.24 -8.77 6.19
N ALA A 158 -16.40 -8.35 6.70
CA ALA A 158 -17.35 -9.24 7.37
C ALA A 158 -17.92 -10.29 6.40
N ASP A 159 -18.24 -9.90 5.18
CA ASP A 159 -18.72 -10.82 4.13
C ASP A 159 -17.65 -11.86 3.76
N LEU A 160 -16.37 -11.48 3.77
CA LEU A 160 -15.24 -12.36 3.44
C LEU A 160 -14.76 -13.24 4.61
N ALA A 161 -15.04 -12.86 5.86
CA ALA A 161 -14.47 -13.50 7.04
C ALA A 161 -14.78 -15.00 7.16
N THR A 162 -15.93 -15.44 6.65
CA THR A 162 -16.34 -16.85 6.72
C THR A 162 -15.53 -17.73 5.78
N ASP A 163 -15.27 -17.24 4.57
CA ASP A 163 -14.66 -18.01 3.48
C ASP A 163 -13.13 -17.83 3.40
N HIS A 164 -12.58 -16.81 4.07
CA HIS A 164 -11.16 -16.44 4.00
C HIS A 164 -10.54 -16.21 5.39
N PRO A 165 -10.46 -17.24 6.26
CA PRO A 165 -9.94 -17.11 7.63
C PRO A 165 -8.48 -16.67 7.69
N GLU A 166 -7.70 -16.85 6.63
CA GLU A 166 -6.31 -16.39 6.52
C GLU A 166 -6.18 -14.86 6.63
N LEU A 167 -7.25 -14.13 6.33
CA LEU A 167 -7.31 -12.67 6.39
C LEU A 167 -7.84 -12.14 7.71
N GLN A 168 -8.21 -13.00 8.67
CA GLN A 168 -8.85 -12.58 9.92
C GLN A 168 -8.04 -11.53 10.68
N VAL A 169 -6.70 -11.64 10.71
CA VAL A 169 -5.83 -10.65 11.37
C VAL A 169 -5.96 -9.27 10.71
N ALA A 170 -6.03 -9.21 9.37
CA ALA A 170 -6.22 -7.95 8.65
C ALA A 170 -7.63 -7.39 8.92
N PHE A 171 -8.65 -8.25 8.98
CA PHE A 171 -10.02 -7.85 9.31
C PHE A 171 -10.13 -7.28 10.73
N ASP A 172 -9.48 -7.91 11.72
CA ASP A 172 -9.45 -7.43 13.10
C ASP A 172 -8.73 -6.08 13.21
N LEU A 173 -7.65 -5.88 12.44
CA LEU A 173 -6.92 -4.62 12.40
C LEU A 173 -7.73 -3.51 11.72
N LEU A 174 -8.47 -3.82 10.67
CA LEU A 174 -9.41 -2.89 10.06
C LEU A 174 -10.39 -2.37 11.11
N HIS A 175 -10.95 -3.24 11.96
CA HIS A 175 -11.86 -2.87 13.06
C HIS A 175 -11.26 -1.91 14.09
N ARG A 176 -9.93 -1.82 14.16
CA ARG A 176 -9.20 -0.89 15.03
C ARG A 176 -8.81 0.41 14.35
N LEU A 177 -8.98 0.51 13.03
CA LEU A 177 -8.77 1.77 12.34
C LEU A 177 -9.83 2.78 12.82
N PRO A 178 -9.41 3.96 13.29
CA PRO A 178 -10.33 5.03 13.65
C PRO A 178 -11.12 5.45 12.42
N GLU A 179 -12.39 5.76 12.60
CA GLU A 179 -13.19 6.34 11.53
C GLU A 179 -12.67 7.76 11.26
N GLY A 180 -12.40 8.08 9.99
CA GLY A 180 -12.11 9.45 9.60
C GLY A 180 -13.37 10.28 9.81
N ASN A 181 -13.46 10.97 10.95
CA ASN A 181 -14.44 12.04 11.11
C ASN A 181 -14.05 13.15 10.13
N GLU A 182 -14.98 13.51 9.25
CA GLU A 182 -14.92 14.75 8.46
C GLU A 182 -14.86 15.98 9.36
#